data_AF-A0A945IAZ5-F1
#
_entry.id   AF-A0A945IAZ5-F1
#
_cell.length_a   1.000
_cell.length_b   1.000
_cell.length_c   1.000
_cell.angle_alpha   90.00
_cell.angle_beta   90.00
_cell.angle_gamma   90.00
#
_symmetry.space_group_name_H-M   'P 1'
#
loop_
_entity.id
_entity.type
_entity.pdbx_description
1 polymer ?
#
loop_
_entity_poly.entity_id
_entity_poly.type
_entity_poly.pdbx_seq_one_letter_code
_entity_poly.pdbx_strand_id
1 'polypeptide(L)'
;MSQAPNIVDCSSFVKYLFGKKGMWLPRISIQQRECGEVIDIQNILQGDLIFSTGKYNWFDTDPADNVGHVCIVASRETVIHASCLKGGVEEVSLLKYIQPNRFSGARRLVPNSTQLLTFEIPPSMEVETSDDLRWIILSEVAKIERVVERIFSCSL
;
A
#
# COMPACT_ATOMS: atom_id res chain seq x y z
N MET A 1 -5.65 -8.19 11.86
CA MET A 1 -4.83 -7.06 12.37
C MET A 1 -4.76 -7.03 13.90
N SER A 2 -5.32 -8.00 14.64
CA SER A 2 -5.51 -7.93 16.10
C SER A 2 -4.24 -7.86 16.96
N GLN A 3 -3.04 -8.05 16.38
CA GLN A 3 -1.78 -8.03 17.11
C GLN A 3 -0.78 -6.94 16.65
N ALA A 4 -1.08 -6.22 15.56
CA ALA A 4 -0.26 -5.08 15.14
C ALA A 4 -0.54 -3.87 16.06
N PRO A 5 0.46 -3.05 16.42
CA PRO A 5 1.84 -3.06 15.92
C PRO A 5 2.80 -4.00 16.67
N ASN A 6 2.35 -4.68 17.73
CA ASN A 6 3.21 -5.43 18.64
C ASN A 6 3.81 -6.71 18.01
N ILE A 7 3.03 -7.38 17.14
CA ILE A 7 3.45 -8.59 16.43
C ILE A 7 3.06 -8.45 14.96
N VAL A 8 4.05 -8.43 14.08
CA VAL A 8 3.89 -8.26 12.63
C VAL A 8 4.85 -9.17 11.85
N ASP A 9 4.37 -9.66 10.71
CA ASP A 9 5.19 -10.19 9.62
C ASP A 9 5.32 -9.15 8.49
N CYS A 10 6.05 -9.47 7.42
CA CYS A 10 6.35 -8.50 6.35
C CYS A 10 5.09 -7.86 5.76
N SER A 11 4.11 -8.67 5.33
CA SER A 11 2.90 -8.19 4.68
C SER A 11 1.90 -7.54 5.63
N SER A 12 1.79 -8.01 6.89
CA SER A 12 0.96 -7.35 7.90
C SER A 12 1.55 -6.04 8.40
N PHE A 13 2.88 -5.90 8.44
CA PHE A 13 3.56 -4.62 8.72
C PHE A 13 3.21 -3.56 7.67
N VAL A 14 3.35 -3.91 6.39
CA VAL A 14 2.97 -3.02 5.27
C VAL A 14 1.48 -2.69 5.33
N LYS A 15 0.60 -3.69 5.47
CA LYS A 15 -0.85 -3.47 5.59
C LYS A 15 -1.20 -2.55 6.76
N TYR A 16 -0.53 -2.68 7.90
CA TYR A 16 -0.76 -1.82 9.06
C TYR A 16 -0.36 -0.36 8.77
N LEU A 17 0.83 -0.12 8.21
CA LEU A 17 1.32 1.23 7.91
C LEU A 17 0.42 1.95 6.89
N PHE A 18 0.05 1.28 5.81
CA PHE A 18 -0.87 1.83 4.82
C PHE A 18 -2.29 2.00 5.37
N GLY A 19 -2.75 1.06 6.21
CA GLY A 19 -4.04 1.17 6.91
C GLY A 19 -4.12 2.39 7.84
N LYS A 20 -3.02 2.76 8.51
CA LYS A 20 -2.94 4.00 9.30
C LYS A 20 -3.06 5.27 8.46
N LYS A 21 -2.93 5.17 7.14
CA LYS A 21 -3.14 6.24 6.16
C LYS A 21 -4.43 6.04 5.34
N GLY A 22 -5.33 5.18 5.79
CA GLY A 22 -6.62 4.94 5.14
C GLY A 22 -6.54 4.05 3.89
N MET A 23 -5.39 3.43 3.61
CA MET A 23 -5.22 2.56 2.45
C MET A 23 -5.34 1.10 2.86
N TRP A 24 -6.35 0.42 2.31
CA TRP A 24 -6.50 -1.02 2.49
C TRP A 24 -5.55 -1.77 1.55
N LEU A 25 -4.88 -2.78 2.08
CA LEU A 25 -4.07 -3.72 1.30
C LEU A 25 -4.46 -5.17 1.62
N PRO A 26 -4.30 -6.12 0.67
CA PRO A 26 -4.45 -7.54 0.95
C PRO A 26 -3.55 -8.02 2.09
N ARG A 27 -3.90 -9.16 2.72
CA ARG A 27 -3.15 -9.69 3.87
C ARG A 27 -1.79 -10.28 3.48
N ILE A 28 -1.67 -10.84 2.28
CA ILE A 28 -0.49 -11.60 1.83
C ILE A 28 0.31 -10.81 0.79
N SER A 29 1.63 -10.97 0.78
CA SER A 29 2.56 -10.20 -0.06
C SER A 29 2.34 -10.40 -1.56
N ILE A 30 1.99 -11.62 -1.99
CA ILE A 30 1.72 -11.91 -3.41
C ILE A 30 0.55 -11.06 -3.94
N GLN A 31 -0.55 -10.96 -3.19
CA GLN A 31 -1.69 -10.11 -3.55
C GLN A 31 -1.37 -8.62 -3.43
N GLN A 32 -0.52 -8.23 -2.47
CA GLN A 32 -0.05 -6.85 -2.36
C GLN A 32 0.78 -6.43 -3.59
N ARG A 33 1.49 -7.37 -4.23
CA ARG A 33 2.23 -7.10 -5.46
C ARG A 33 1.30 -6.79 -6.63
N GLU A 34 0.04 -7.24 -6.61
CA GLU A 34 -0.92 -6.90 -7.66
C GLU A 34 -1.58 -5.52 -7.47
N CYS A 35 -1.22 -4.80 -6.39
CA CYS A 35 -1.71 -3.46 -6.11
C CYS A 35 -0.77 -2.38 -6.65
N GLY A 36 -1.33 -1.26 -7.11
CA GLY A 36 -0.59 -0.08 -7.54
C GLY A 36 0.17 -0.25 -8.86
N GLU A 37 1.03 0.72 -9.15
CA GLU A 37 1.77 0.81 -10.41
C GLU A 37 3.04 -0.05 -10.38
N VAL A 38 3.36 -0.72 -11.50
CA VAL A 38 4.64 -1.42 -11.68
C VAL A 38 5.77 -0.39 -11.77
N ILE A 39 6.85 -0.60 -11.03
CA ILE A 39 8.03 0.28 -11.04
C ILE A 39 9.26 -0.49 -11.50
N ASP A 40 9.99 0.09 -12.45
CA ASP A 40 11.32 -0.39 -12.83
C ASP A 40 12.34 -0.10 -11.74
N ILE A 41 13.35 -0.96 -11.59
CA ILE A 41 14.38 -0.84 -10.54
C ILE A 41 15.04 0.55 -10.52
N GLN A 42 15.26 1.16 -11.69
CA GLN A 42 15.90 2.48 -11.82
C GLN A 42 15.01 3.63 -11.34
N ASN A 43 13.70 3.41 -11.27
CA ASN A 43 12.68 4.40 -10.91
C ASN A 43 12.14 4.22 -9.48
N ILE A 44 12.77 3.34 -8.69
CA ILE A 44 12.43 3.12 -7.30
C ILE A 44 12.63 4.41 -6.50
N LEU A 45 11.61 4.78 -5.74
CA LEU A 45 11.60 5.92 -4.83
C LEU A 45 11.18 5.48 -3.42
N GLN A 46 11.39 6.40 -2.47
CA GLN A 46 10.91 6.23 -1.11
C GLN A 46 9.40 5.98 -1.07
N GLY A 47 8.98 5.02 -0.27
CA GLY A 47 7.57 4.60 -0.14
C GLY A 47 7.16 3.48 -1.09
N ASP A 48 7.96 3.16 -2.11
CA ASP A 48 7.71 2.01 -2.97
C ASP A 48 7.82 0.69 -2.19
N LEU A 49 7.06 -0.31 -2.62
CA LEU A 49 7.13 -1.66 -2.11
C LEU A 49 8.05 -2.51 -2.98
N ILE A 50 8.99 -3.21 -2.35
CA ILE A 50 9.88 -4.17 -3.01
C ILE A 50 9.44 -5.57 -2.63
N PHE A 51 9.18 -6.40 -3.63
CA PHE A 51 8.80 -7.79 -3.47
C PHE A 51 9.97 -8.69 -3.82
N SER A 52 10.15 -9.75 -3.02
CA SER A 52 11.22 -10.70 -3.27
C SER A 52 10.83 -12.12 -2.88
N THR A 53 11.64 -13.08 -3.30
CA THR A 53 11.54 -14.46 -2.83
C THR A 53 11.78 -14.56 -1.32
N GLY A 54 11.02 -15.44 -0.67
CA GLY A 54 11.05 -15.65 0.78
C GLY A 54 11.50 -17.06 1.16
N LYS A 55 11.61 -17.31 2.47
CA LYS A 55 11.84 -18.67 2.99
C LYS A 55 10.59 -19.55 2.86
N TYR A 56 9.43 -18.93 3.00
CA TYR A 56 8.13 -19.52 2.76
C TYR A 56 7.58 -18.83 1.51
N ASN A 57 7.23 -19.62 0.51
CA ASN A 57 6.58 -19.10 -0.68
C ASN A 57 5.08 -19.19 -0.44
N TRP A 58 4.41 -18.04 -0.50
CA TRP A 58 2.97 -18.01 -0.58
C TRP A 58 2.61 -18.13 -2.05
N PHE A 59 1.68 -19.02 -2.37
CA PHE A 59 1.21 -19.25 -3.72
C PHE A 59 -0.23 -18.74 -3.80
N ASP A 60 -0.53 -17.98 -4.85
CA ASP A 60 -1.89 -17.53 -5.16
C ASP A 60 -2.43 -18.40 -6.30
N THR A 61 -1.93 -18.16 -7.52
CA THR A 61 -2.35 -18.87 -8.73
C THR A 61 -1.22 -19.68 -9.38
N ASP A 62 0.03 -19.22 -9.26
CA ASP A 62 1.20 -19.88 -9.85
C ASP A 62 2.28 -20.15 -8.79
N PRO A 63 2.62 -21.44 -8.54
CA PRO A 63 3.71 -21.81 -7.65
C PRO A 63 5.10 -21.27 -8.06
N ALA A 64 5.29 -20.91 -9.34
CA ALA A 64 6.54 -20.35 -9.83
C ALA A 64 6.73 -18.87 -9.50
N ASP A 65 5.67 -18.16 -9.10
CA ASP A 65 5.70 -16.71 -8.85
C ASP A 65 6.53 -16.33 -7.62
N ASN A 66 6.72 -17.28 -6.69
CA ASN A 66 7.70 -17.27 -5.60
C ASN A 66 7.78 -15.97 -4.76
N VAL A 67 6.73 -15.15 -4.72
CA VAL A 67 6.68 -13.95 -3.88
C VAL A 67 6.56 -14.38 -2.42
N GLY A 68 7.62 -14.18 -1.64
CA GLY A 68 7.69 -14.61 -0.25
C GLY A 68 8.01 -13.51 0.73
N HIS A 69 8.23 -12.28 0.28
CA HIS A 69 8.60 -11.19 1.16
C HIS A 69 8.25 -9.83 0.57
N VAL A 70 8.04 -8.84 1.44
CA VAL A 70 7.79 -7.44 1.05
C VAL A 70 8.53 -6.50 2.00
N CYS A 71 9.11 -5.44 1.42
CA CYS A 71 9.79 -4.36 2.13
C CYS A 71 9.27 -3.01 1.64
N ILE A 72 9.39 -1.96 2.46
CA ILE A 72 9.12 -0.57 2.06
C ILE A 72 10.44 0.15 1.86
N VAL A 73 10.61 0.86 0.77
CA VAL A 73 11.79 1.70 0.52
C VAL A 73 11.78 2.88 1.48
N ALA A 74 12.78 2.96 2.34
CA ALA A 74 12.92 4.04 3.32
C ALA A 74 13.81 5.18 2.80
N SER A 75 14.79 4.84 1.98
CA SER A 75 15.68 5.79 1.29
C SER A 75 16.19 5.18 -0.03
N ARG A 76 17.03 5.92 -0.77
CA ARG A 76 17.67 5.39 -1.99
C ARG A 76 18.54 4.15 -1.74
N GLU A 77 18.98 3.92 -0.51
CA GLU A 77 19.92 2.86 -0.17
C GLU A 77 19.31 1.79 0.74
N THR A 78 18.16 2.07 1.37
CA THR A 78 17.61 1.26 2.45
C THR A 78 16.14 0.92 2.29
N VAL A 79 15.77 -0.23 2.85
CA VAL A 79 14.39 -0.69 3.01
C VAL A 79 14.11 -1.02 4.47
N ILE A 80 12.86 -0.83 4.89
CA ILE A 80 12.35 -1.27 6.18
C ILE A 80 11.43 -2.47 5.97
N HIS A 81 11.59 -3.51 6.78
CA HIS A 81 10.71 -4.68 6.75
C HIS A 81 10.65 -5.38 8.10
N ALA A 82 9.56 -6.12 8.33
CA ALA A 82 9.50 -7.09 9.42
C ALA A 82 10.25 -8.37 9.00
N SER A 83 11.26 -8.74 9.77
CA SER A 83 12.20 -9.85 9.50
C SER A 83 11.84 -11.06 10.33
N CYS A 84 11.48 -12.17 9.67
CA CYS A 84 11.21 -13.43 10.37
C CYS A 84 12.47 -14.02 11.03
N LEU A 85 13.67 -13.74 10.49
CA LEU A 85 14.92 -14.36 10.94
C LEU A 85 15.51 -13.69 12.19
N LYS A 86 15.41 -12.37 12.29
CA LYS A 86 15.93 -11.60 13.43
C LYS A 86 14.88 -11.27 14.48
N GLY A 87 13.60 -11.41 14.14
CA GLY A 87 12.49 -11.08 15.04
C GLY A 87 12.35 -9.57 15.22
N GLY A 88 11.56 -8.93 14.35
CA GLY A 88 11.23 -7.51 14.48
C GLY A 88 11.34 -6.73 13.18
N VAL A 89 11.12 -5.42 13.27
CA VAL A 89 11.25 -4.48 12.15
C VAL A 89 12.68 -3.98 12.09
N GLU A 90 13.33 -4.13 10.93
CA GLU A 90 14.70 -3.66 10.70
C GLU A 90 14.80 -2.82 9.43
N GLU A 91 15.76 -1.90 9.43
CA GLU A 91 16.19 -1.16 8.25
C GLU A 91 17.51 -1.75 7.73
N VAL A 92 17.55 -2.09 6.45
CA VAL A 92 18.67 -2.80 5.82
C VAL A 92 18.85 -2.33 4.38
N SER A 93 19.99 -2.69 3.76
CA SER A 93 20.28 -2.29 2.38
C SER A 93 19.24 -2.79 1.37
N LEU A 94 18.76 -1.88 0.52
CA LEU A 94 17.88 -2.16 -0.63
C LEU A 94 18.50 -3.19 -1.59
N LEU A 95 19.81 -3.12 -1.79
CA LEU A 95 20.55 -3.99 -2.73
C LEU A 95 20.42 -5.48 -2.39
N LYS A 96 20.11 -5.83 -1.15
CA LYS A 96 19.85 -7.22 -0.73
C LYS A 96 18.57 -7.81 -1.34
N TYR A 97 17.60 -6.96 -1.68
CA TYR A 97 16.26 -7.36 -2.12
C TYR A 97 16.04 -7.21 -3.62
N ILE A 98 16.87 -6.44 -4.31
CA ILE A 98 16.78 -6.23 -5.78
C ILE A 98 17.76 -7.11 -6.57
N GLN A 99 18.29 -8.17 -5.97
CA GLN A 99 19.21 -9.09 -6.65
C GLN A 99 18.47 -9.90 -7.73
N PRO A 100 19.08 -10.22 -8.88
CA PRO A 100 18.39 -10.89 -10.00
C PRO A 100 17.68 -12.21 -9.65
N ASN A 101 18.19 -12.96 -8.67
CA ASN A 101 17.63 -14.24 -8.22
C ASN A 101 16.63 -14.12 -7.06
N ARG A 102 16.38 -12.90 -6.58
CA ARG A 102 15.47 -12.64 -5.45
C ARG A 102 14.37 -11.65 -5.79
N PHE A 103 14.63 -10.70 -6.66
CA PHE A 103 13.69 -9.64 -6.99
C PHE A 103 12.46 -10.19 -7.71
N SER A 104 11.29 -9.88 -7.18
CA SER A 104 9.99 -10.32 -7.70
C SER A 104 9.11 -9.16 -8.14
N GLY A 105 9.65 -7.93 -8.18
CA GLY A 105 8.97 -6.72 -8.65
C GLY A 105 8.98 -5.58 -7.63
N ALA A 106 8.69 -4.38 -8.11
CA ALA A 106 8.48 -3.19 -7.29
C ALA A 106 7.13 -2.55 -7.63
N ARG A 107 6.44 -2.01 -6.60
CA ARG A 107 5.14 -1.36 -6.76
C ARG A 107 5.07 -0.01 -6.07
N ARG A 108 4.43 0.95 -6.72
CA ARG A 108 4.07 2.24 -6.14
C ARG A 108 2.58 2.30 -5.89
N LEU A 109 2.20 2.37 -4.60
CA LEU A 109 0.80 2.40 -4.20
C LEU A 109 0.21 3.82 -4.22
N VAL A 110 1.04 4.84 -4.03
CA VAL A 110 0.64 6.25 -4.05
C VAL A 110 1.38 6.92 -5.21
N PRO A 111 0.71 7.18 -6.34
CA PRO A 111 1.33 7.85 -7.48
C PRO A 111 1.73 9.28 -7.11
N ASN A 112 2.92 9.71 -7.54
CA ASN A 112 3.42 11.07 -7.28
C ASN A 112 2.67 12.14 -8.08
N SER A 113 1.96 11.75 -9.13
CA SER A 113 1.22 12.63 -10.04
C SER A 113 -0.20 12.95 -9.56
N THR A 114 -0.68 12.33 -8.48
CA THR A 114 -2.08 12.42 -8.06
C THR A 114 -2.20 13.07 -6.69
N GLN A 115 -3.09 14.05 -6.57
CA GLN A 115 -3.48 14.59 -5.27
C GLN A 115 -4.23 13.51 -4.48
N LEU A 116 -3.60 12.95 -3.45
CA LEU A 116 -4.24 11.96 -2.58
C LEU A 116 -5.14 12.69 -1.57
N LEU A 117 -6.43 12.38 -1.60
CA LEU A 117 -7.41 12.85 -0.62
C LEU A 117 -7.84 11.65 0.23
N THR A 118 -7.69 11.75 1.55
CA THR A 118 -8.25 10.77 2.47
C THR A 118 -9.65 11.24 2.86
N PHE A 119 -10.66 10.40 2.62
CA PHE A 119 -12.01 10.67 3.07
C PHE A 119 -12.21 10.11 4.48
N GLU A 120 -12.53 10.98 5.44
CA GLU A 120 -12.91 10.55 6.78
C GLU A 120 -14.41 10.23 6.79
N ILE A 121 -14.74 8.96 7.00
CA ILE A 121 -16.12 8.51 7.08
C ILE A 121 -16.68 8.94 8.43
N PRO A 122 -17.79 9.72 8.47
CA PRO A 122 -18.39 10.13 9.73
C PRO A 122 -18.70 8.92 10.62
N PRO A 123 -18.47 8.99 11.94
CA PRO A 123 -18.72 7.85 12.83
C PRO A 123 -20.17 7.35 12.83
N SER A 124 -21.11 8.17 12.37
CA SER A 124 -22.54 7.85 12.26
C SER A 124 -22.90 7.08 10.99
N MET A 125 -21.94 6.82 10.10
CA MET A 125 -22.18 6.21 8.79
C MET A 125 -21.62 4.79 8.79
N GLU A 126 -22.51 3.81 8.64
CA GLU A 126 -22.12 2.41 8.51
C GLU A 126 -21.68 2.14 7.06
N VAL A 127 -20.58 1.40 6.92
CA VAL A 127 -20.03 0.96 5.64
C VAL A 127 -19.93 -0.55 5.71
N GLU A 128 -20.85 -1.24 5.06
CA GLU A 128 -20.89 -2.70 5.06
C GLU A 128 -20.23 -3.25 3.80
N THR A 129 -20.34 -2.52 2.69
CA THR A 129 -19.91 -2.94 1.36
C THR A 129 -19.04 -1.90 0.66
N SER A 130 -18.33 -2.32 -0.40
CA SER A 130 -17.60 -1.40 -1.27
C SER A 130 -18.52 -0.42 -2.01
N ASP A 131 -19.79 -0.79 -2.21
CA ASP A 131 -20.76 0.07 -2.89
C ASP A 131 -21.22 1.23 -2.00
N ASP A 132 -21.28 1.04 -0.67
CA ASP A 132 -21.56 2.11 0.28
C ASP A 132 -20.51 3.21 0.18
N LEU A 133 -19.23 2.85 0.11
CA LEU A 133 -18.13 3.80 -0.10
C LEU A 133 -18.32 4.60 -1.39
N ARG A 134 -18.69 3.93 -2.49
CA ARG A 134 -18.93 4.59 -3.77
C ARG A 134 -20.04 5.62 -3.65
N TRP A 135 -21.16 5.28 -3.01
CA TRP A 135 -22.29 6.18 -2.83
C TRP A 135 -21.93 7.38 -1.95
N ILE A 136 -21.22 7.15 -0.84
CA ILE A 136 -20.77 8.19 0.07
C ILE A 136 -19.85 9.17 -0.64
N ILE A 137 -18.82 8.67 -1.33
CA ILE A 137 -17.86 9.52 -2.06
C ILE A 137 -18.57 10.34 -3.13
N LEU A 138 -19.42 9.72 -3.95
CA LEU A 138 -20.16 10.44 -5.00
C LEU A 138 -21.09 11.52 -4.42
N SER A 139 -21.72 11.25 -3.27
CA SER A 139 -22.60 12.22 -2.62
C SER A 139 -21.85 13.45 -2.11
N GLU A 140 -20.62 13.27 -1.61
CA GLU A 140 -19.79 14.37 -1.10
C GLU A 140 -19.10 15.14 -2.22
N VAL A 141 -18.60 14.45 -3.26
CA VAL A 141 -18.06 15.10 -4.46
C VAL A 141 -19.13 15.96 -5.13
N ALA A 142 -20.35 15.45 -5.28
CA ALA A 142 -21.46 16.23 -5.86
C ALA A 142 -21.82 17.45 -5.01
N LYS A 143 -21.66 17.41 -3.68
CA LYS A 143 -21.83 18.59 -2.82
C LYS A 143 -20.72 19.61 -3.05
N ILE A 144 -19.47 19.17 -3.19
CA ILE A 144 -18.33 20.04 -3.48
C ILE A 144 -18.54 20.76 -4.81
N GLU A 145 -18.87 20.04 -5.88
CA GLU A 145 -19.12 20.62 -7.21
C GLU A 145 -20.26 21.65 -7.18
N ARG A 146 -21.38 21.34 -6.50
CA ARG A 146 -22.50 22.29 -6.35
C ARG A 146 -22.14 23.53 -5.53
N VAL A 147 -21.27 23.40 -4.53
CA VAL A 147 -20.78 24.55 -3.74
C VAL A 147 -19.93 25.45 -4.62
N VAL A 148 -19.06 24.87 -5.44
CA VAL A 148 -18.21 25.59 -6.40
C VAL A 148 -19.06 26.34 -7.44
N GLU A 149 -20.06 25.67 -8.05
CA GLU A 149 -21.00 26.30 -8.99
C GLU A 149 -21.80 27.45 -8.35
N ARG A 150 -22.19 27.33 -7.07
CA ARG A 150 -22.86 28.40 -6.32
C ARG A 150 -21.97 29.61 -6.07
N ILE A 151 -20.69 29.41 -5.75
CA ILE A 151 -19.74 30.50 -5.54
C ILE A 151 -19.52 31.27 -6.85
N PHE A 152 -19.40 30.55 -7.97
CA PHE A 152 -19.21 31.18 -9.28
C PHE A 152 -20.49 31.83 -9.83
N SER A 153 -21.68 31.38 -9.44
CA SER A 153 -22.96 32.02 -9.83
C SER A 153 -23.35 33.22 -8.96
N CYS A 154 -22.80 33.36 -7.74
CA CYS A 154 -22.99 34.55 -6.90
C CYS A 154 -21.99 35.69 -7.18
N SER A 155 -21.06 35.52 -8.13
CA SER A 155 -20.01 36.49 -8.44
C SER A 155 -20.23 37.26 -9.76
N LEU A 156 -21.47 37.30 -10.27
CA LEU A 156 -21.89 38.05 -11.46
C LEU A 156 -23.05 39.01 -11.14
#